data_AF-A0A1J5Q7R8-F1
#
_entry.id   AF-A0A1J5Q7R8-F1
#
_cell.length_a   1.000
_cell.length_b   1.000
_cell.length_c   1.000
_cell.angle_alpha   90.00
_cell.angle_beta   90.00
_cell.angle_gamma   90.00
#
_symmetry.space_group_name_H-M   'P 1'
#
loop_
_entity.id
_entity.type
_entity.pdbx_description
1 polymer ?
#
loop_
_entity_poly.entity_id
_entity_poly.type
_entity_poly.pdbx_seq_one_letter_code
_entity_poly.pdbx_strand_id
1 'polypeptide(L)'
;MKTHHRIAAAALALAAIASPVHAAGPTYVQGRTIFIETGVEAPDRSPTWYAPMAGQRYAPTFEMLATRGTQGRYNAYTYPVTLKDLIRFHGHDCEGTVHAAAAAWVAFRILFPDGIIDRSVLWGISGPSPCWSDAVAYLTGARLQYGNLGFFRDKRYAHAIVLYRDDTQVAVLATWKQGINNIPGEAVVLPGRIDWKPKVSMDEVEAVKAVVKNAGGAPTPYQVDLMRHQQWQHVNDILDHPLDASYQAEVIPDFKWAQWVDPALVVAHPVVRTDTRLKNFPYRHSPVEPAPQ
;
A
#
# COMPACT_ATOMS: atom_id res chain seq x y z
N MET A 1 25.42 -66.51 -9.48
CA MET A 1 25.27 -65.27 -10.26
C MET A 1 24.39 -64.31 -9.46
N LYS A 2 25.01 -63.25 -8.93
CA LYS A 2 24.47 -61.98 -8.37
C LYS A 2 23.20 -62.00 -7.49
N THR A 3 23.44 -61.87 -6.20
CA THR A 3 22.57 -61.29 -5.18
C THR A 3 22.21 -59.84 -5.52
N HIS A 4 20.93 -59.48 -5.42
CA HIS A 4 20.48 -58.08 -5.43
C HIS A 4 19.71 -57.79 -4.14
N HIS A 5 20.40 -57.13 -3.20
CA HIS A 5 19.77 -56.42 -2.10
C HIS A 5 19.11 -55.15 -2.65
N ARG A 6 17.79 -55.02 -2.47
CA ARG A 6 17.08 -53.74 -2.65
C ARG A 6 16.96 -53.09 -1.28
N ILE A 7 17.76 -52.05 -1.07
CA ILE A 7 17.63 -51.12 0.06
C ILE A 7 16.40 -50.26 -0.24
N ALA A 8 15.34 -50.41 0.55
CA ALA A 8 14.22 -49.49 0.55
C ALA A 8 14.62 -48.25 1.36
N ALA A 9 14.87 -47.14 0.67
CA ALA A 9 15.07 -45.84 1.29
C ALA A 9 13.73 -45.34 1.84
N ALA A 10 13.61 -45.24 3.16
CA ALA A 10 12.49 -44.58 3.82
C ALA A 10 12.64 -43.06 3.63
N ALA A 11 11.79 -42.48 2.78
CA ALA A 11 11.64 -41.04 2.69
C ALA A 11 10.81 -40.56 3.90
N LEU A 12 11.50 -40.07 4.93
CA LEU A 12 10.84 -39.31 6.00
C LEU A 12 10.41 -37.95 5.42
N ALA A 13 9.12 -37.81 5.14
CA ALA A 13 8.52 -36.51 4.88
C ALA A 13 8.50 -35.71 6.18
N LEU A 14 9.45 -34.79 6.36
CA LEU A 14 9.33 -33.72 7.35
C LEU A 14 8.22 -32.78 6.89
N ALA A 15 7.02 -32.97 7.43
CA ALA A 15 5.99 -31.95 7.41
C ALA A 15 6.47 -30.80 8.32
N ALA A 16 6.99 -29.73 7.71
CA ALA A 16 7.25 -28.49 8.43
C ALA A 16 5.90 -27.91 8.87
N ILE A 17 5.60 -28.04 10.16
CA ILE A 17 4.47 -27.37 10.79
C ILE A 17 4.82 -25.88 10.81
N ALA A 18 4.30 -25.12 9.85
CA ALA A 18 4.38 -23.67 9.87
C ALA A 18 3.52 -23.17 11.04
N SER A 19 4.17 -22.92 12.18
CA SER A 19 3.52 -22.21 13.29
C SER A 19 3.10 -20.82 12.80
N PRO A 20 1.85 -20.40 12.98
CA PRO A 20 1.43 -19.04 12.66
C PRO A 20 2.28 -18.08 13.49
N VAL A 21 3.07 -17.25 12.82
CA VAL A 21 3.78 -16.12 13.42
C VAL A 21 2.73 -15.22 14.06
N HIS A 22 2.59 -15.33 15.37
CA HIS A 22 1.69 -14.46 16.13
C HIS A 22 2.41 -13.13 16.32
N ALA A 23 2.10 -12.22 15.41
CA ALA A 23 2.38 -10.81 15.52
C ALA A 23 1.93 -10.27 16.90
N ALA A 24 2.69 -9.36 17.50
CA ALA A 24 2.24 -8.68 18.71
C ALA A 24 0.91 -7.95 18.43
N GLY A 25 0.02 -7.90 19.42
CA GLY A 25 -1.26 -7.19 19.27
C GLY A 25 -1.07 -5.68 19.06
N PRO A 26 -2.11 -4.96 18.58
CA PRO A 26 -2.06 -3.51 18.39
C PRO A 26 -1.68 -2.77 19.68
N THR A 27 -1.00 -1.62 19.55
CA THR A 27 -0.66 -0.78 20.73
C THR A 27 -1.87 -0.19 21.46
N TYR A 28 -3.05 -0.18 20.82
CA TYR A 28 -4.30 0.24 21.44
C TYR A 28 -5.33 -0.91 21.41
N VAL A 29 -6.26 -0.89 22.37
CA VAL A 29 -7.40 -1.80 22.45
C VAL A 29 -8.66 -0.96 22.52
N GLN A 30 -9.47 -1.04 21.46
CA GLN A 30 -10.72 -0.31 21.34
C GLN A 30 -11.65 -0.61 22.53
N GLY A 31 -12.25 0.44 23.10
CA GLY A 31 -13.12 0.37 24.28
C GLY A 31 -12.40 0.14 25.61
N ARG A 32 -11.08 -0.10 25.61
CA ARG A 32 -10.28 -0.30 26.83
C ARG A 32 -9.24 0.78 27.05
N THR A 33 -8.33 0.97 26.10
CA THR A 33 -7.26 1.97 26.20
C THR A 33 -7.64 3.29 25.53
N ILE A 34 -8.54 3.22 24.54
CA ILE A 34 -9.09 4.35 23.82
C ILE A 34 -10.48 3.98 23.29
N PHE A 35 -11.33 4.98 23.07
CA PHE A 35 -12.54 4.84 22.28
C PHE A 35 -12.37 5.68 21.01
N ILE A 36 -12.32 5.02 19.85
CA ILE A 36 -12.19 5.64 18.53
C ILE A 36 -13.54 5.55 17.81
N GLU A 37 -14.12 6.69 17.48
CA GLU A 37 -15.33 6.77 16.68
C GLU A 37 -14.97 6.74 15.18
N THR A 38 -15.68 5.88 14.43
CA THR A 38 -15.47 5.69 12.99
C THR A 38 -16.70 6.10 12.20
N GLY A 39 -16.53 6.41 10.90
CA GLY A 39 -17.63 6.81 10.03
C GLY A 39 -18.28 8.13 10.42
N VAL A 40 -17.56 9.00 11.13
CA VAL A 40 -18.06 10.31 11.56
C VAL A 40 -18.12 11.33 10.43
N GLU A 41 -17.38 11.08 9.35
CA GLU A 41 -17.38 11.89 8.13
C GLU A 41 -17.52 10.96 6.92
N ALA A 42 -18.31 11.39 5.92
CA ALA A 42 -18.47 10.63 4.69
C ALA A 42 -17.26 10.83 3.76
N PRO A 43 -16.77 9.78 3.09
CA PRO A 43 -15.67 9.92 2.12
C PRO A 43 -16.10 10.79 0.93
N ASP A 44 -15.25 11.74 0.52
CA ASP A 44 -15.46 12.55 -0.70
C ASP A 44 -15.21 11.71 -1.96
N ARG A 45 -16.26 11.02 -2.40
CA ARG A 45 -16.28 10.22 -3.62
C ARG A 45 -16.88 10.96 -4.81
N SER A 46 -17.18 12.25 -4.67
CA SER A 46 -17.79 13.03 -5.75
C SER A 46 -16.76 13.22 -6.87
N PRO A 47 -17.03 12.76 -8.11
CA PRO A 47 -16.16 13.00 -9.24
C PRO A 47 -15.88 14.48 -9.43
N THR A 48 -14.67 14.79 -9.91
CA THR A 48 -14.26 16.15 -10.28
C THR A 48 -13.39 16.08 -11.52
N TRP A 49 -13.18 17.21 -12.19
CA TRP A 49 -12.44 17.28 -13.45
C TRP A 49 -11.01 16.71 -13.36
N TYR A 50 -10.37 16.82 -12.19
CA TYR A 50 -9.01 16.31 -11.95
C TYR A 50 -8.96 14.90 -11.34
N ALA A 51 -10.11 14.34 -10.91
CA ALA A 51 -10.22 13.01 -10.32
C ALA A 51 -11.57 12.39 -10.69
N PRO A 52 -11.84 12.14 -11.98
CA PRO A 52 -13.14 11.66 -12.44
C PRO A 52 -13.46 10.24 -11.94
N MET A 53 -12.43 9.44 -11.68
CA MET A 53 -12.56 8.06 -11.20
C MET A 53 -12.92 7.96 -9.70
N ALA A 54 -12.94 9.06 -8.94
CA ALA A 54 -13.22 9.03 -7.50
C ALA A 54 -14.61 8.47 -7.16
N GLY A 55 -15.58 8.62 -8.08
CA GLY A 55 -16.93 8.10 -7.94
C GLY A 55 -17.10 6.64 -8.33
N GLN A 56 -16.05 5.97 -8.81
CA GLN A 56 -16.16 4.57 -9.22
C GLN A 56 -16.53 3.66 -8.04
N ARG A 57 -17.32 2.62 -8.32
CA ARG A 57 -17.97 1.79 -7.29
C ARG A 57 -16.97 1.21 -6.30
N TYR A 58 -15.82 0.75 -6.78
CA TYR A 58 -14.76 0.14 -5.98
C TYR A 58 -13.52 1.03 -5.87
N ALA A 59 -13.64 2.34 -6.12
CA ALA A 59 -12.59 3.29 -5.78
C ALA A 59 -12.18 3.14 -4.30
N PRO A 60 -10.88 2.98 -3.97
CA PRO A 60 -10.45 2.69 -2.62
C PRO A 60 -10.76 3.85 -1.68
N THR A 61 -11.21 3.49 -0.48
CA THR A 61 -11.43 4.40 0.66
C THR A 61 -10.76 3.80 1.88
N PHE A 62 -10.21 4.65 2.74
CA PHE A 62 -9.41 4.27 3.90
C PHE A 62 -9.90 5.00 5.14
N GLU A 63 -10.15 4.29 6.23
CA GLU A 63 -10.55 4.87 7.52
C GLU A 63 -9.28 5.13 8.34
N MET A 64 -8.85 6.39 8.42
CA MET A 64 -7.53 6.76 8.96
C MET A 64 -7.59 7.21 10.41
N LEU A 65 -6.71 6.66 11.24
CA LEU A 65 -6.40 7.16 12.58
C LEU A 65 -5.09 7.96 12.56
N ALA A 66 -5.12 9.17 13.09
CA ALA A 66 -3.95 10.05 13.19
C ALA A 66 -3.76 10.64 14.59
N THR A 67 -2.58 11.20 14.83
CA THR A 67 -2.28 11.98 16.04
C THR A 67 -2.71 13.44 15.89
N ARG A 68 -3.02 14.07 17.03
CA ARG A 68 -3.43 15.47 17.13
C ARG A 68 -2.23 16.37 17.41
N GLY A 69 -1.87 17.23 16.47
CA GLY A 69 -0.77 18.19 16.64
C GLY A 69 0.61 17.53 16.63
N THR A 70 1.66 18.34 16.78
CA THR A 70 3.07 17.96 16.51
C THR A 70 3.63 16.86 17.40
N GLN A 71 2.97 16.51 18.50
CA GLN A 71 3.38 15.40 19.38
C GLN A 71 2.19 14.70 20.05
N GLY A 72 0.95 15.05 19.71
CA GLY A 72 -0.16 14.76 20.61
C GLY A 72 -0.72 13.34 20.51
N ARG A 73 -1.79 13.14 21.28
CA ARG A 73 -2.53 11.87 21.38
C ARG A 73 -3.20 11.52 20.06
N TYR A 74 -3.68 10.29 19.93
CA TYR A 74 -4.63 9.95 18.88
C TYR A 74 -5.84 10.90 18.88
N ASN A 75 -6.37 11.16 17.68
CA ASN A 75 -7.72 11.68 17.56
C ASN A 75 -8.72 10.66 18.14
N ALA A 76 -9.80 11.16 18.74
CA ALA A 76 -10.93 10.32 19.14
C ALA A 76 -11.77 9.85 17.94
N TYR A 77 -11.51 10.42 16.76
CA TYR A 77 -12.25 10.18 15.52
C TYR A 77 -11.27 9.78 14.42
N THR A 78 -11.66 8.82 13.61
CA THR A 78 -11.03 8.59 12.31
C THR A 78 -11.56 9.55 11.25
N TYR A 79 -10.86 9.65 10.13
CA TYR A 79 -11.31 10.41 8.97
C TYR A 79 -11.13 9.58 7.70
N PRO A 80 -12.02 9.73 6.71
CA PRO A 80 -11.87 9.03 5.45
C PRO A 80 -10.75 9.66 4.61
N VAL A 81 -9.96 8.81 3.96
CA VAL A 81 -9.09 9.17 2.83
C VAL A 81 -9.60 8.47 1.59
N THR A 82 -9.67 9.19 0.49
CA THR A 82 -10.13 8.70 -0.81
C THR A 82 -9.07 8.80 -1.88
N LEU A 83 -9.34 8.21 -3.04
CA LEU A 83 -8.51 8.39 -4.22
C LEU A 83 -8.39 9.87 -4.65
N LYS A 84 -9.41 10.69 -4.39
CA LYS A 84 -9.42 12.12 -4.70
C LYS A 84 -8.39 12.89 -3.87
N ASP A 85 -8.22 12.51 -2.60
CA ASP A 85 -7.21 13.10 -1.70
C ASP A 85 -5.80 12.74 -2.13
N LEU A 86 -5.58 11.49 -2.53
CA LEU A 86 -4.32 11.02 -3.09
C LEU A 86 -3.95 11.75 -4.38
N ILE A 87 -4.91 11.88 -5.30
CA ILE A 87 -4.69 12.61 -6.56
C ILE A 87 -4.39 14.08 -6.28
N ARG A 88 -5.07 14.70 -5.31
CA ARG A 88 -4.79 16.09 -4.92
C ARG A 88 -3.39 16.24 -4.32
N PHE A 89 -2.94 15.28 -3.50
CA PHE A 89 -1.59 15.27 -2.95
C PHE A 89 -0.52 15.05 -4.03
N HIS A 90 -0.75 14.10 -4.92
CA HIS A 90 0.16 13.76 -6.01
C HIS A 90 0.22 14.84 -7.10
N GLY A 91 -0.89 15.57 -7.30
CA GLY A 91 -1.01 16.69 -8.22
C GLY A 91 -1.69 16.38 -9.57
N HIS A 92 -1.88 15.11 -9.92
CA HIS A 92 -2.61 14.68 -11.12
C HIS A 92 -3.09 13.22 -11.03
N ASP A 93 -3.94 12.80 -11.96
CA ASP A 93 -4.61 11.49 -11.97
C ASP A 93 -3.79 10.39 -12.67
N CYS A 94 -2.53 10.19 -12.24
CA CYS A 94 -1.65 9.12 -12.71
C CYS A 94 -2.26 7.73 -12.44
N GLU A 95 -2.25 6.83 -13.45
CA GLU A 95 -2.69 5.43 -13.26
C GLU A 95 -1.92 4.73 -12.12
N GLY A 96 -0.63 5.04 -11.98
CA GLY A 96 0.25 4.47 -10.97
C GLY A 96 -0.22 4.79 -9.55
N THR A 97 -0.77 5.98 -9.32
CA THR A 97 -1.34 6.38 -8.02
C THR A 97 -2.55 5.52 -7.70
N VAL A 98 -3.37 5.19 -8.71
CA VAL A 98 -4.54 4.33 -8.52
C VAL A 98 -4.13 2.88 -8.24
N HIS A 99 -3.14 2.35 -8.99
CA HIS A 99 -2.61 1.01 -8.72
C HIS A 99 -1.99 0.90 -7.32
N ALA A 100 -1.21 1.90 -6.89
CA ALA A 100 -0.61 1.92 -5.56
C ALA A 100 -1.68 2.03 -4.46
N ALA A 101 -2.70 2.86 -4.65
CA ALA A 101 -3.83 2.97 -3.72
C ALA A 101 -4.60 1.65 -3.59
N ALA A 102 -4.91 0.99 -4.70
CA ALA A 102 -5.63 -0.28 -4.69
C ALA A 102 -4.78 -1.43 -4.11
N ALA A 103 -3.47 -1.46 -4.38
CA ALA A 103 -2.54 -2.39 -3.73
C ALA A 103 -2.49 -2.14 -2.20
N ALA A 104 -2.45 -0.88 -1.78
CA ALA A 104 -2.49 -0.54 -0.35
C ALA A 104 -3.80 -0.96 0.30
N TRP A 105 -4.93 -0.86 -0.42
CA TRP A 105 -6.23 -1.30 0.08
C TRP A 105 -6.25 -2.79 0.42
N VAL A 106 -5.75 -3.67 -0.46
CA VAL A 106 -5.68 -5.12 -0.16
C VAL A 106 -4.66 -5.42 0.95
N ALA A 107 -3.56 -4.66 1.04
CA ALA A 107 -2.57 -4.82 2.10
C ALA A 107 -3.11 -4.42 3.48
N PHE A 108 -3.81 -3.29 3.57
CA PHE A 108 -4.35 -2.80 4.84
C PHE A 108 -5.42 -3.70 5.43
N ARG A 109 -6.17 -4.45 4.61
CA ARG A 109 -7.10 -5.47 5.14
C ARG A 109 -6.41 -6.59 5.91
N ILE A 110 -5.14 -6.86 5.59
CA ILE A 110 -4.31 -7.82 6.31
C ILE A 110 -3.71 -7.15 7.56
N LEU A 111 -3.18 -5.93 7.42
CA LEU A 111 -2.51 -5.21 8.51
C LEU A 111 -3.47 -4.67 9.59
N PHE A 112 -4.70 -4.33 9.23
CA PHE A 112 -5.73 -3.70 10.07
C PHE A 112 -7.08 -4.40 9.84
N PRO A 113 -7.28 -5.61 10.40
CA PRO A 113 -8.52 -6.37 10.20
C PRO A 113 -9.76 -5.71 10.82
N ASP A 114 -9.58 -4.74 11.72
CA ASP A 114 -10.62 -3.89 12.29
C ASP A 114 -11.02 -2.71 11.37
N GLY A 115 -10.29 -2.52 10.27
CA GLY A 115 -10.52 -1.46 9.28
C GLY A 115 -9.95 -0.10 9.64
N ILE A 116 -9.33 0.08 10.81
CA ILE A 116 -8.80 1.36 11.28
C ILE A 116 -7.30 1.44 11.00
N ILE A 117 -6.91 2.27 10.03
CA ILE A 117 -5.52 2.38 9.60
C ILE A 117 -4.77 3.38 10.47
N ASP A 118 -3.91 2.88 11.36
CA ASP A 118 -3.06 3.71 12.22
C ASP A 118 -1.74 4.07 11.51
N ARG A 119 -1.66 5.30 10.99
CA ARG A 119 -0.46 5.84 10.32
C ARG A 119 0.74 6.06 11.26
N SER A 120 0.56 5.93 12.57
CA SER A 120 1.63 6.14 13.55
C SER A 120 2.54 4.92 13.71
N VAL A 121 2.11 3.76 13.23
CA VAL A 121 2.84 2.48 13.32
C VAL A 121 3.27 1.95 11.95
N LEU A 122 3.05 2.72 10.88
CA LEU A 122 3.32 2.26 9.52
C LEU A 122 4.66 2.73 8.97
N TRP A 123 5.27 1.85 8.21
CA TRP A 123 6.41 2.05 7.33
C TRP A 123 6.02 1.58 5.92
N GLY A 124 6.75 2.01 4.91
CA GLY A 124 6.45 1.65 3.53
C GLY A 124 7.66 1.58 2.62
N ILE A 125 7.66 0.63 1.69
CA ILE A 125 8.61 0.50 0.60
C ILE A 125 7.85 0.54 -0.72
N SER A 126 8.35 1.29 -1.70
CA SER A 126 7.75 1.37 -3.04
C SER A 126 8.81 1.32 -4.15
N GLY A 127 8.36 1.26 -5.40
CA GLY A 127 9.20 1.68 -6.53
C GLY A 127 9.56 3.18 -6.46
N PRO A 128 10.60 3.63 -7.19
CA PRO A 128 11.09 5.01 -7.14
C PRO A 128 10.23 6.01 -7.93
N SER A 129 9.22 5.53 -8.66
CA SER A 129 8.32 6.42 -9.41
C SER A 129 7.46 7.26 -8.44
N PRO A 130 7.29 8.58 -8.69
CA PRO A 130 6.53 9.47 -7.81
C PRO A 130 5.12 8.96 -7.50
N CYS A 131 4.39 8.43 -8.50
CA CYS A 131 2.99 7.98 -8.29
C CYS A 131 2.89 6.89 -7.19
N TRP A 132 3.85 5.98 -7.11
CA TRP A 132 3.87 4.89 -6.12
C TRP A 132 4.37 5.38 -4.76
N SER A 133 5.46 6.14 -4.73
CA SER A 133 6.04 6.63 -3.48
C SER A 133 5.15 7.65 -2.78
N ASP A 134 4.47 8.52 -3.53
CA ASP A 134 3.53 9.49 -2.96
C ASP A 134 2.31 8.80 -2.36
N ALA A 135 1.78 7.76 -3.02
CA ALA A 135 0.67 6.97 -2.48
C ALA A 135 1.06 6.27 -1.17
N VAL A 136 2.23 5.61 -1.14
CA VAL A 136 2.74 4.99 0.09
C VAL A 136 2.97 6.04 1.16
N ALA A 137 3.65 7.14 0.86
CA ALA A 137 3.93 8.20 1.82
C ALA A 137 2.63 8.80 2.40
N TYR A 138 1.65 9.09 1.56
CA TYR A 138 0.39 9.69 2.00
C TYR A 138 -0.40 8.74 2.90
N LEU A 139 -0.60 7.49 2.47
CA LEU A 139 -1.45 6.52 3.18
C LEU A 139 -0.83 6.02 4.48
N THR A 140 0.49 5.90 4.54
CA THR A 140 1.18 5.35 5.72
C THR A 140 1.70 6.42 6.67
N GLY A 141 1.85 7.67 6.21
CA GLY A 141 2.63 8.68 6.94
C GLY A 141 4.15 8.44 6.91
N ALA A 142 4.63 7.44 6.16
CA ALA A 142 6.05 7.18 5.98
C ALA A 142 6.74 8.35 5.25
N ARG A 143 7.98 8.65 5.65
CA ARG A 143 8.77 9.76 5.10
C ARG A 143 10.24 9.37 5.00
N LEU A 144 10.92 9.86 3.96
CA LEU A 144 12.35 9.64 3.78
C LEU A 144 13.15 10.17 4.97
N GLN A 145 12.84 11.38 5.44
CA GLN A 145 13.58 11.99 6.56
C GLN A 145 13.45 11.22 7.88
N TYR A 146 12.39 10.44 8.06
CA TYR A 146 12.22 9.58 9.26
C TYR A 146 12.79 8.17 9.05
N GLY A 147 13.30 7.87 7.85
CA GLY A 147 13.87 6.56 7.52
C GLY A 147 12.84 5.43 7.39
N ASN A 148 11.54 5.74 7.47
CA ASN A 148 10.46 4.76 7.41
C ASN A 148 9.73 4.69 6.06
N LEU A 149 10.16 5.51 5.08
CA LEU A 149 9.87 5.32 3.66
C LEU A 149 11.14 4.83 2.96
N GLY A 150 11.06 3.71 2.26
CA GLY A 150 12.17 3.13 1.50
C GLY A 150 11.81 2.89 0.04
N PHE A 151 12.83 2.58 -0.76
CA PHE A 151 12.66 2.17 -2.15
C PHE A 151 13.22 0.77 -2.34
N PHE A 152 12.60 -0.04 -3.19
CA PHE A 152 13.08 -1.40 -3.43
C PHE A 152 14.50 -1.42 -3.98
N ARG A 153 15.37 -2.25 -3.37
CA ARG A 153 16.69 -2.59 -3.93
C ARG A 153 16.56 -3.37 -5.23
N ASP A 154 15.61 -4.29 -5.28
CA ASP A 154 15.36 -5.14 -6.44
C ASP A 154 14.28 -4.52 -7.32
N LYS A 155 14.69 -4.15 -8.55
CA LYS A 155 13.82 -3.46 -9.52
C LYS A 155 12.61 -4.29 -9.94
N ARG A 156 12.62 -5.62 -9.75
CA ARG A 156 11.44 -6.47 -10.03
C ARG A 156 10.21 -6.11 -9.22
N TYR A 157 10.38 -5.38 -8.12
CA TYR A 157 9.28 -4.91 -7.26
C TYR A 157 8.91 -3.44 -7.51
N ALA A 158 9.41 -2.80 -8.56
CA ALA A 158 9.15 -1.37 -8.81
C ALA A 158 7.66 -1.03 -8.99
N HIS A 159 6.81 -2.03 -9.25
CA HIS A 159 5.35 -1.91 -9.31
C HIS A 159 4.63 -2.76 -8.25
N ALA A 160 5.25 -2.82 -7.08
CA ALA A 160 4.64 -3.34 -5.87
C ALA A 160 4.79 -2.29 -4.76
N ILE A 161 4.24 -2.63 -3.60
CA ILE A 161 4.52 -1.95 -2.34
C ILE A 161 4.75 -3.00 -1.26
N VAL A 162 5.60 -2.68 -0.29
CA VAL A 162 5.61 -3.38 1.00
C VAL A 162 5.13 -2.40 2.05
N LEU A 163 4.07 -2.76 2.76
CA LEU A 163 3.60 -2.02 3.92
C LEU A 163 3.96 -2.81 5.17
N TYR A 164 4.59 -2.14 6.13
CA TYR A 164 5.06 -2.76 7.35
C TYR A 164 4.43 -2.08 8.56
N ARG A 165 3.84 -2.89 9.44
CA ARG A 165 3.22 -2.47 10.68
C ARG A 165 4.17 -2.79 11.83
N ASP A 166 4.78 -1.74 12.37
CA ASP A 166 5.88 -1.82 13.32
C ASP A 166 5.46 -2.37 14.68
N ASP A 167 4.27 -2.06 15.18
CA ASP A 167 3.85 -2.59 16.48
C ASP A 167 3.60 -4.10 16.47
N THR A 168 3.12 -4.63 15.34
CA THR A 168 2.82 -6.05 15.18
C THR A 168 3.96 -6.82 14.50
N GLN A 169 4.94 -6.11 13.93
CA GLN A 169 6.05 -6.65 13.13
C GLN A 169 5.59 -7.44 11.89
N VAL A 170 4.45 -7.05 11.29
CA VAL A 170 3.91 -7.71 10.09
C VAL A 170 4.22 -6.86 8.86
N ALA A 171 4.85 -7.46 7.86
CA ALA A 171 5.03 -6.87 6.54
C ALA A 171 4.15 -7.55 5.51
N VAL A 172 3.55 -6.77 4.62
CA VAL A 172 2.70 -7.25 3.54
C VAL A 172 3.22 -6.70 2.22
N LEU A 173 3.55 -7.59 1.30
CA LEU A 173 3.80 -7.28 -0.11
C LEU A 173 2.46 -7.22 -0.82
N ALA A 174 2.20 -6.15 -1.57
CA ALA A 174 1.00 -6.03 -2.39
C ALA A 174 1.32 -5.54 -3.80
N THR A 175 0.60 -6.08 -4.76
CA THR A 175 0.74 -5.76 -6.19
C THR A 175 -0.57 -6.11 -6.93
N TRP A 176 -0.61 -5.85 -8.23
CA TRP A 176 -1.69 -6.29 -9.09
C TRP A 176 -1.62 -7.80 -9.38
N LYS A 177 -2.72 -8.36 -9.89
CA LYS A 177 -2.75 -9.68 -10.52
C LYS A 177 -2.32 -9.63 -11.98
N GLN A 178 -1.92 -10.77 -12.52
CA GLN A 178 -1.69 -10.92 -13.96
C GLN A 178 -2.97 -10.57 -14.74
N GLY A 179 -2.81 -9.76 -15.80
CA GLY A 179 -3.90 -9.22 -16.62
C GLY A 179 -4.21 -7.74 -16.31
N ILE A 180 -3.70 -7.21 -15.20
CA ILE A 180 -3.75 -5.77 -14.85
C ILE A 180 -2.42 -5.07 -15.13
N ASN A 181 -1.32 -5.82 -15.14
CA ASN A 181 -0.01 -5.28 -15.48
C ASN A 181 -0.07 -4.60 -16.85
N ASN A 182 0.39 -3.35 -16.91
CA ASN A 182 0.33 -2.53 -18.11
C ASN A 182 1.56 -1.61 -18.26
N ILE A 183 2.62 -1.89 -17.50
CA ILE A 183 3.86 -1.13 -17.56
C ILE A 183 4.88 -1.95 -18.35
N PRO A 184 5.39 -1.40 -19.47
CA PRO A 184 6.28 -2.14 -20.36
C PRO A 184 7.53 -2.67 -19.64
N GLY A 185 7.76 -3.97 -19.76
CA GLY A 185 8.97 -4.65 -19.26
C GLY A 185 8.92 -5.07 -17.80
N GLU A 186 7.79 -4.94 -17.12
CA GLU A 186 7.66 -5.23 -15.70
C GLU A 186 6.81 -6.47 -15.46
N ALA A 187 7.37 -7.42 -14.70
CA ALA A 187 6.77 -8.72 -14.47
C ALA A 187 5.71 -8.66 -13.37
N VAL A 188 4.77 -9.60 -13.43
CA VAL A 188 3.85 -9.86 -12.32
C VAL A 188 4.65 -10.42 -11.14
N VAL A 189 4.51 -9.79 -9.97
CA VAL A 189 5.29 -10.13 -8.77
C VAL A 189 4.72 -11.34 -8.01
N LEU A 190 3.39 -11.39 -7.86
CA LEU A 190 2.67 -12.44 -7.13
C LEU A 190 1.81 -13.28 -8.09
N PRO A 191 1.57 -14.57 -7.82
CA PRO A 191 1.08 -15.51 -8.84
C PRO A 191 -0.38 -15.35 -9.27
N GLY A 192 -1.18 -14.52 -8.57
CA GLY A 192 -2.59 -14.33 -8.87
C GLY A 192 -2.86 -13.80 -10.28
N ARG A 193 -4.01 -14.19 -10.83
CA ARG A 193 -4.52 -13.79 -12.15
C ARG A 193 -5.95 -13.31 -12.02
N ILE A 194 -6.33 -12.31 -12.81
CA ILE A 194 -7.74 -11.90 -12.93
C ILE A 194 -8.56 -12.96 -13.65
N ASP A 195 -9.83 -13.08 -13.25
CA ASP A 195 -10.84 -13.93 -13.87
C ASP A 195 -11.81 -13.15 -14.78
N TRP A 196 -11.57 -11.85 -14.93
CA TRP A 196 -12.32 -10.95 -15.79
C TRP A 196 -11.44 -10.39 -16.91
N LYS A 197 -12.06 -9.82 -17.94
CA LYS A 197 -11.36 -9.31 -19.13
C LYS A 197 -11.38 -7.77 -19.14
N PRO A 198 -10.21 -7.10 -19.13
CA PRO A 198 -10.13 -5.66 -19.32
C PRO A 198 -10.77 -5.20 -20.64
N LYS A 199 -11.48 -4.06 -20.59
CA LYS A 199 -12.09 -3.39 -21.74
C LYS A 199 -11.06 -2.93 -22.77
N VAL A 200 -9.84 -2.64 -22.34
CA VAL A 200 -8.70 -2.29 -23.21
C VAL A 200 -7.66 -3.40 -23.20
N SER A 201 -6.99 -3.62 -24.32
CA SER A 201 -5.92 -4.62 -24.41
C SER A 201 -4.64 -4.12 -23.73
N MET A 202 -4.09 -4.90 -22.80
CA MET A 202 -2.83 -4.53 -22.12
C MET A 202 -1.66 -4.42 -23.11
N ASP A 203 -1.64 -5.29 -24.13
CA ASP A 203 -0.62 -5.22 -25.19
C ASP A 203 -0.70 -3.91 -25.98
N GLU A 204 -1.92 -3.41 -26.23
CA GLU A 204 -2.12 -2.12 -26.91
C GLU A 204 -1.73 -0.94 -26.01
N VAL A 205 -2.07 -1.00 -24.72
CA VAL A 205 -1.68 0.02 -23.73
C VAL A 205 -0.14 0.07 -23.60
N GLU A 206 0.52 -1.08 -23.52
CA GLU A 206 1.98 -1.16 -23.46
C GLU A 206 2.63 -0.66 -24.75
N ALA A 207 2.07 -1.01 -25.91
CA ALA A 207 2.57 -0.55 -27.20
C ALA A 207 2.50 0.98 -27.34
N VAL A 208 1.38 1.62 -26.98
CA VAL A 208 1.28 3.09 -27.06
C VAL A 208 2.21 3.78 -26.06
N LYS A 209 2.35 3.23 -24.84
CA LYS A 209 3.32 3.74 -23.85
C LYS A 209 4.76 3.63 -24.34
N ALA A 210 5.12 2.51 -24.98
CA ALA A 210 6.43 2.32 -25.57
C ALA A 210 6.70 3.33 -26.69
N VAL A 211 5.71 3.58 -27.57
CA VAL A 211 5.82 4.61 -28.61
C VAL A 211 6.05 6.00 -28.01
N VAL A 212 5.23 6.41 -27.03
CA VAL A 212 5.35 7.72 -26.39
C VAL A 212 6.70 7.87 -25.66
N LYS A 213 7.15 6.82 -24.96
CA LYS A 213 8.45 6.79 -24.28
C LYS A 213 9.62 6.87 -25.27
N ASN A 214 9.58 6.07 -26.33
CA ASN A 214 10.65 6.00 -27.33
C ASN A 214 10.73 7.26 -28.22
N ALA A 215 9.64 8.05 -28.29
CA ALA A 215 9.64 9.33 -28.98
C ALA A 215 10.51 10.41 -28.30
N GLY A 216 11.07 10.15 -27.10
CA GLY A 216 12.09 11.00 -26.50
C GLY A 216 11.65 12.45 -26.22
N GLY A 217 10.36 12.67 -25.97
CA GLY A 217 9.78 14.00 -25.78
C GLY A 217 9.14 14.62 -27.03
N ALA A 218 9.13 13.91 -28.17
CA ALA A 218 8.47 14.34 -29.39
C ALA A 218 7.34 13.40 -29.89
N PRO A 219 6.44 12.87 -29.02
CA PRO A 219 5.27 12.12 -29.49
C PRO A 219 4.29 13.05 -30.23
N THR A 220 3.40 12.48 -31.05
CA THR A 220 2.30 13.26 -31.63
C THR A 220 1.22 13.53 -30.56
N PRO A 221 0.46 14.63 -30.67
CA PRO A 221 -0.65 14.90 -29.74
C PRO A 221 -1.63 13.72 -29.63
N TYR A 222 -1.96 13.08 -30.77
CA TYR A 222 -2.83 11.91 -30.79
C TYR A 222 -2.28 10.73 -29.98
N GLN A 223 -0.97 10.45 -30.04
CA GLN A 223 -0.36 9.37 -29.26
C GLN A 223 -0.48 9.62 -27.75
N VAL A 224 -0.29 10.88 -27.32
CA VAL A 224 -0.43 11.28 -25.92
C VAL A 224 -1.88 11.15 -25.47
N ASP A 225 -2.83 11.63 -26.26
CA ASP A 225 -4.26 11.57 -25.94
C ASP A 225 -4.78 10.13 -25.92
N LEU A 226 -4.36 9.30 -26.88
CA LEU A 226 -4.72 7.88 -26.93
C LEU A 226 -4.16 7.12 -25.72
N MET A 227 -2.89 7.34 -25.38
CA MET A 227 -2.28 6.75 -24.19
C MET A 227 -3.07 7.14 -22.94
N ARG A 228 -3.36 8.43 -22.75
CA ARG A 228 -4.12 8.91 -21.60
C ARG A 228 -5.52 8.31 -21.55
N HIS A 229 -6.22 8.26 -22.68
CA HIS A 229 -7.56 7.69 -22.76
C HIS A 229 -7.58 6.21 -22.38
N GLN A 230 -6.63 5.42 -22.89
CA GLN A 230 -6.54 4.00 -22.58
C GLN A 230 -6.16 3.74 -21.12
N GLN A 231 -5.23 4.52 -20.54
CA GLN A 231 -4.91 4.46 -19.11
C GLN A 231 -6.14 4.78 -18.26
N TRP A 232 -6.90 5.83 -18.63
CA TRP A 232 -8.15 6.19 -17.96
C TRP A 232 -9.19 5.07 -18.06
N GLN A 233 -9.43 4.52 -19.26
CA GLN A 233 -10.38 3.42 -19.45
C GLN A 233 -10.00 2.20 -18.62
N HIS A 234 -8.72 1.82 -18.63
CA HIS A 234 -8.21 0.69 -17.88
C HIS A 234 -8.46 0.85 -16.38
N VAL A 235 -8.07 1.98 -15.81
CA VAL A 235 -8.23 2.25 -14.38
C VAL A 235 -9.71 2.28 -13.98
N ASN A 236 -10.57 2.91 -14.77
CA ASN A 236 -12.00 2.95 -14.45
C ASN A 236 -12.63 1.55 -14.51
N ASP A 237 -12.20 0.72 -15.46
CA ASP A 237 -12.65 -0.66 -15.57
C ASP A 237 -12.20 -1.52 -14.38
N ILE A 238 -10.97 -1.34 -13.89
CA ILE A 238 -10.52 -1.96 -12.64
C ILE A 238 -11.43 -1.56 -11.47
N LEU A 239 -11.74 -0.27 -11.36
CA LEU A 239 -12.55 0.28 -10.26
C LEU A 239 -14.06 -0.03 -10.39
N ASP A 240 -14.49 -0.66 -11.49
CA ASP A 240 -15.81 -1.27 -11.66
C ASP A 240 -15.89 -2.68 -11.04
N HIS A 241 -14.76 -3.25 -10.61
CA HIS A 241 -14.66 -4.58 -9.99
C HIS A 241 -14.13 -4.50 -8.55
N PRO A 242 -14.48 -5.47 -7.67
CA PRO A 242 -13.87 -5.59 -6.35
C PRO A 242 -12.34 -5.55 -6.44
N LEU A 243 -11.69 -4.78 -5.55
CA LEU A 243 -10.23 -4.58 -5.63
C LEU A 243 -9.45 -5.89 -5.42
N ASP A 244 -9.96 -6.82 -4.62
CA ASP A 244 -9.39 -8.16 -4.45
C ASP A 244 -9.56 -9.08 -5.67
N ALA A 245 -10.39 -8.73 -6.65
CA ALA A 245 -10.42 -9.39 -7.95
C ALA A 245 -9.19 -9.01 -8.79
N SER A 246 -8.68 -7.79 -8.64
CA SER A 246 -7.64 -7.18 -9.49
C SER A 246 -6.27 -7.09 -8.84
N TYR A 247 -6.22 -7.05 -7.50
CA TYR A 247 -5.01 -6.91 -6.70
C TYR A 247 -4.88 -8.08 -5.72
N GLN A 248 -3.67 -8.26 -5.20
CA GLN A 248 -3.31 -9.34 -4.31
C GLN A 248 -2.25 -8.87 -3.31
N ALA A 249 -2.21 -9.55 -2.17
CA ALA A 249 -1.26 -9.26 -1.11
C ALA A 249 -0.85 -10.53 -0.37
N GLU A 250 0.40 -10.57 0.09
CA GLU A 250 0.97 -11.69 0.84
C GLU A 250 1.79 -11.17 2.03
N VAL A 251 1.68 -11.84 3.18
CA VAL A 251 2.55 -11.57 4.34
C VAL A 251 3.96 -12.06 4.03
N ILE A 252 4.96 -11.20 4.25
CA ILE A 252 6.36 -11.59 4.11
C ILE A 252 6.82 -12.22 5.44
N PRO A 253 7.15 -13.52 5.47
CA PRO A 253 7.70 -14.16 6.67
C PRO A 253 9.10 -13.60 6.98
N ASP A 254 9.40 -13.45 8.27
CA ASP A 254 10.71 -13.03 8.77
C ASP A 254 11.24 -11.74 8.12
N PHE A 255 10.34 -10.78 7.88
CA PHE A 255 10.67 -9.53 7.18
C PHE A 255 11.81 -8.77 7.85
N LYS A 256 12.83 -8.42 7.04
CA LYS A 256 13.94 -7.55 7.46
C LYS A 256 14.04 -6.38 6.50
N TRP A 257 13.73 -5.18 6.99
CA TRP A 257 13.75 -3.92 6.22
C TRP A 257 14.98 -3.79 5.31
N ALA A 258 16.18 -3.97 5.86
CA ALA A 258 17.46 -3.83 5.16
C ALA A 258 17.68 -4.80 3.99
N GLN A 259 16.92 -5.90 3.91
CA GLN A 259 16.98 -6.83 2.78
C GLN A 259 16.16 -6.36 1.57
N TRP A 260 15.18 -5.48 1.80
CA TRP A 260 14.25 -5.02 0.79
C TRP A 260 14.59 -3.62 0.25
N VAL A 261 15.16 -2.75 1.09
CA VAL A 261 15.47 -1.37 0.71
C VAL A 261 16.81 -1.19 0.01
N ASP A 262 16.86 -0.29 -0.96
CA ASP A 262 18.10 0.16 -1.60
C ASP A 262 18.92 1.01 -0.62
N PRO A 263 20.09 0.55 -0.16
CA PRO A 263 20.92 1.32 0.78
C PRO A 263 21.41 2.65 0.18
N ALA A 264 21.46 2.79 -1.15
CA ALA A 264 21.89 4.02 -1.81
C ALA A 264 20.82 5.13 -1.74
N LEU A 265 19.57 4.78 -1.44
CA LEU A 265 18.43 5.71 -1.38
C LEU A 265 17.90 5.94 0.04
N VAL A 266 18.59 5.41 1.05
CA VAL A 266 18.24 5.62 2.47
C VAL A 266 18.91 6.89 3.00
N VAL A 267 18.19 7.63 3.84
CA VAL A 267 18.76 8.77 4.58
C VAL A 267 19.74 8.23 5.63
N ALA A 268 21.01 8.63 5.53
CA ALA A 268 22.08 8.13 6.41
C ALA A 268 21.84 8.40 7.89
N HIS A 269 21.21 9.54 8.22
CA HIS A 269 20.88 9.95 9.58
C HIS A 269 19.40 10.31 9.69
N PRO A 270 18.51 9.33 9.85
CA PRO A 270 17.08 9.58 9.99
C PRO A 270 16.77 10.43 11.22
N VAL A 271 15.81 11.35 11.08
CA VAL A 271 15.26 12.14 12.16
C VAL A 271 14.27 11.28 12.96
N VAL A 272 14.33 11.36 14.28
CA VAL A 272 13.38 10.66 15.15
C VAL A 272 11.96 11.21 14.92
N ARG A 273 11.01 10.30 14.67
CA ARG A 273 9.59 10.62 14.48
C ARG A 273 8.93 11.03 15.80
N THR A 274 8.91 12.32 16.09
CA THR A 274 8.38 12.86 17.36
C THR A 274 6.87 13.12 17.36
N ASP A 275 6.23 13.16 16.19
CA ASP A 275 4.78 13.38 15.99
C ASP A 275 3.90 12.24 16.50
N THR A 276 4.50 11.10 16.83
CA THR A 276 3.80 9.92 17.35
C THR A 276 4.16 9.62 18.81
N ARG A 277 5.05 10.41 19.43
CA ARG A 277 5.62 10.13 20.75
C ARG A 277 4.59 10.06 21.88
N LEU A 278 3.59 10.95 21.88
CA LEU A 278 2.56 10.99 22.93
C LEU A 278 1.22 10.43 22.45
N LYS A 279 1.21 9.62 21.38
CA LYS A 279 -0.02 9.04 20.81
C LYS A 279 -0.87 8.30 21.86
N ASN A 280 -0.21 7.63 22.81
CA ASN A 280 -0.79 6.84 23.90
C ASN A 280 -0.82 7.57 25.25
N PHE A 281 -0.49 8.86 25.31
CA PHE A 281 -0.39 9.57 26.59
C PHE A 281 -1.78 9.66 27.27
N PRO A 282 -1.91 9.38 28.57
CA PRO A 282 -3.21 9.27 29.24
C PRO A 282 -3.95 10.61 29.24
N TYR A 283 -5.28 10.58 29.16
CA TYR A 283 -6.11 11.77 29.36
C TYR A 283 -6.06 12.24 30.82
N ARG A 284 -6.25 13.55 31.02
CA ARG A 284 -6.43 14.15 32.35
C ARG A 284 -7.66 13.55 33.04
N HIS A 285 -7.63 13.48 34.37
CA HIS A 285 -8.74 12.88 35.13
C HIS A 285 -9.98 13.78 35.13
N SER A 286 -9.79 15.10 35.05
CA SER A 286 -10.87 16.09 35.03
C SER A 286 -10.59 17.23 34.05
N PRO A 287 -11.62 17.93 33.54
CA PRO A 287 -11.43 19.09 32.67
C PRO A 287 -10.66 20.26 33.28
N VAL A 288 -10.64 20.34 34.61
CA VAL A 288 -9.83 21.28 35.38
C VAL A 288 -9.19 20.46 36.50
N GLU A 289 -7.87 20.44 36.53
CA GLU A 289 -7.11 19.85 37.64
C GLU A 289 -6.62 21.02 38.53
N PRO A 290 -6.72 20.91 39.86
CA PRO A 290 -6.13 21.91 40.73
C PRO A 290 -4.63 22.02 40.46
N ALA A 291 -4.10 23.25 40.53
CA ALA A 291 -2.67 23.48 40.33
C ALA A 291 -1.85 22.57 41.28
N PRO A 292 -0.71 22.02 40.82
CA PRO A 292 0.18 21.28 41.72
C PRO A 292 0.52 22.17 42.93
N GLN A 293 0.29 21.66 44.13
CA GLN A 293 0.75 22.30 45.37
C GLN A 293 2.26 22.16 45.52
#